data_AF-A0A9W7AKA8-F1
#
_entry.id   AF-A0A9W7AKA8-F1
#
_cell.length_a   1.000
_cell.length_b   1.000
_cell.length_c   1.000
_cell.angle_alpha   90.00
_cell.angle_beta   90.00
_cell.angle_gamma   90.00
#
_symmetry.space_group_name_H-M   'P 1'
#
loop_
_entity.id
_entity.type
_entity.pdbx_description
1 polymer ?
#
loop_
_entity_poly.entity_id
_entity_poly.type
_entity_poly.pdbx_seq_one_letter_code
_entity_poly.pdbx_strand_id
1 'polypeptide(L)'
;MVGCESGVELTDELTNLWVKKFAGPNCPITTNGVSMSRARRDKYHMGEAVRAAGLRAVQQELFGEGKIGEVKRFVEGCKDEEGNFRVVLKPVASAGSEGVYFASNEEEVEGYYNEIINSTNVFGHLNTSVLVQEFLAGKEYVVDSVSVEGIHKTVAIWEVRISSVPPQ
;
A
#
# COMPACT_ATOMS: atom_id res chain seq x y z
N MET A 1 18.40 10.27 -3.58
CA MET A 1 17.46 9.13 -3.61
C MET A 1 17.91 8.14 -2.57
N VAL A 2 16.99 7.56 -1.82
CA VAL A 2 17.32 6.48 -0.88
C VAL A 2 17.23 5.14 -1.59
N GLY A 3 18.22 4.27 -1.41
CA GLY A 3 18.33 3.00 -2.13
C GLY A 3 17.50 1.86 -1.53
N CYS A 4 16.71 2.13 -0.49
CA CYS A 4 15.88 1.13 0.16
C CYS A 4 14.55 1.72 0.65
N GLU A 5 13.54 0.85 0.67
CA GLU A 5 12.20 1.12 1.21
C GLU A 5 12.26 1.73 2.62
N SER A 6 13.00 1.09 3.53
CA SER A 6 13.04 1.45 4.96
C SER A 6 13.67 2.81 5.24
N GLY A 7 14.44 3.36 4.31
CA GLY A 7 15.12 4.65 4.49
C GLY A 7 14.33 5.86 4.01
N VAL A 8 13.14 5.69 3.41
CA VAL A 8 12.35 6.80 2.83
C VAL A 8 11.98 7.84 3.88
N GLU A 9 11.34 7.43 4.98
CA GLU A 9 10.85 8.38 5.99
C GLU A 9 12.00 9.14 6.66
N LEU A 10 13.08 8.43 7.00
CA LEU A 10 14.29 9.04 7.56
C LEU A 10 14.92 10.04 6.58
N THR A 11 14.97 9.71 5.29
CA THR A 11 15.52 10.61 4.26
C THR A 11 14.67 11.86 4.10
N ASP A 12 13.35 11.73 4.11
CA ASP A 12 12.42 12.86 4.04
C ASP A 12 12.61 13.81 5.24
N GLU A 13 12.74 13.27 6.45
CA GLU A 13 13.00 14.07 7.66
C GLU A 13 14.38 14.74 7.64
N LEU A 14 15.43 13.99 7.33
CA LEU A 14 16.80 14.52 7.27
C LEU A 14 16.92 15.64 6.25
N THR A 15 16.35 15.45 5.05
CA THR A 15 16.39 16.47 4.00
C THR A 15 15.55 17.69 4.36
N ASN A 16 14.39 17.51 5.01
CA ASN A 16 13.57 18.62 5.52
C ASN A 16 14.31 19.44 6.59
N LEU A 17 14.97 18.79 7.55
CA LEU A 17 15.78 19.47 8.57
C LEU A 17 16.99 20.18 7.95
N TRP A 18 17.64 19.55 6.98
CA TRP A 18 18.78 20.13 6.28
C TRP A 18 18.37 21.41 5.53
N VAL A 19 17.25 21.35 4.78
CA VAL A 19 16.71 22.53 4.08
C VAL A 19 16.40 23.65 5.08
N LYS A 20 15.70 23.35 6.17
CA LYS A 20 15.37 24.38 7.19
C LYS A 20 16.61 25.04 7.83
N LYS A 21 17.70 24.29 7.99
CA LYS A 21 18.89 24.75 8.71
C LYS A 21 19.95 25.38 7.80
N PHE A 22 20.06 24.92 6.56
CA PHE A 22 21.17 25.25 5.67
C PHE A 22 20.76 25.80 4.30
N ALA A 23 19.48 25.68 3.89
CA ALA A 23 19.06 26.26 2.64
C ALA A 23 18.96 27.79 2.76
N GLY A 24 19.92 28.49 2.15
CA GLY A 24 19.75 29.89 1.81
C GLY A 24 18.80 30.08 0.61
N PRO A 25 18.46 31.33 0.25
CA PRO A 25 17.53 31.65 -0.84
C PRO A 25 17.95 31.11 -2.22
N ASN A 26 19.22 30.71 -2.39
CA ASN A 26 19.76 30.16 -3.63
C ASN A 26 20.11 28.67 -3.54
N CYS A 27 19.56 27.92 -2.58
CA CYS A 27 19.82 26.49 -2.47
C CYS A 27 18.97 25.71 -3.48
N PRO A 28 19.57 25.07 -4.50
CA PRO A 28 18.82 24.42 -5.58
C PRO A 28 18.30 23.02 -5.22
N ILE A 29 18.28 22.65 -3.93
CA ILE A 29 17.94 21.28 -3.53
C ILE A 29 16.44 21.15 -3.34
N THR A 30 15.79 20.45 -4.27
CA THR A 30 14.41 19.98 -4.15
C THR A 30 14.37 18.66 -3.37
N THR A 31 13.39 18.50 -2.50
CA THR A 31 13.17 17.27 -1.72
C THR A 31 11.72 16.82 -1.84
N ASN A 32 11.42 15.58 -1.47
CA ASN A 32 10.04 15.08 -1.44
C ASN A 32 9.21 15.64 -0.28
N GLY A 33 9.85 16.36 0.65
CA GLY A 33 9.26 16.84 1.90
C GLY A 33 8.69 15.70 2.77
N VAL A 34 8.11 16.09 3.90
CA VAL A 34 7.57 15.14 4.89
C VAL A 34 6.07 14.91 4.77
N SER A 35 5.34 15.79 4.06
CA SER A 35 3.87 15.80 4.02
C SER A 35 3.25 14.49 3.54
N MET A 36 3.87 13.83 2.55
CA MET A 36 3.40 12.57 1.98
C MET A 36 4.28 11.37 2.34
N SER A 37 5.19 11.55 3.30
CA SER A 37 6.18 10.52 3.70
C SER A 37 5.49 9.22 4.12
N ARG A 38 4.48 9.32 4.99
CA ARG A 38 3.67 8.18 5.43
C ARG A 38 2.96 7.46 4.27
N ALA A 39 2.37 8.21 3.35
CA ALA A 39 1.65 7.65 2.19
C ALA A 39 2.57 6.89 1.22
N ARG A 40 3.90 7.11 1.26
CA ARG A 40 4.89 6.34 0.49
C ARG A 40 5.24 4.99 1.12
N ARG A 41 4.86 4.75 2.38
CA ARG A 41 5.23 3.54 3.16
C ARG A 41 4.03 2.72 3.64
N ASP A 42 2.95 3.39 3.96
CA ASP A 42 1.76 2.80 4.56
C ASP A 42 0.74 2.55 3.44
N LYS A 43 0.43 1.27 3.19
CA LYS A 43 -0.42 0.85 2.07
C LYS A 43 -1.84 1.44 2.13
N TYR A 44 -2.36 1.67 3.34
CA TYR A 44 -3.67 2.31 3.51
C TYR A 44 -3.58 3.78 3.08
N HIS A 45 -2.63 4.53 3.64
CA HIS A 45 -2.45 5.95 3.30
C HIS A 45 -2.08 6.17 1.83
N MET A 46 -1.39 5.21 1.21
CA MET A 46 -1.13 5.19 -0.22
C MET A 46 -2.43 5.18 -1.02
N GLY A 47 -3.34 4.25 -0.74
CA GLY A 47 -4.63 4.21 -1.41
C GLY A 47 -5.51 5.42 -1.12
N GLU A 48 -5.48 5.95 0.11
CA GLU A 48 -6.20 7.19 0.45
C GLU A 48 -5.67 8.40 -0.32
N ALA A 49 -4.35 8.49 -0.53
CA ALA A 49 -3.76 9.54 -1.34
C ALA A 49 -4.22 9.47 -2.82
N VAL A 50 -4.33 8.26 -3.38
CA VAL A 50 -4.86 8.04 -4.74
C VAL A 50 -6.31 8.50 -4.83
N ARG A 51 -7.14 8.16 -3.83
CA ARG A 51 -8.55 8.59 -3.78
C ARG A 51 -8.70 10.09 -3.62
N ALA A 52 -7.89 10.71 -2.76
CA ALA A 52 -7.88 12.16 -2.57
C ALA A 52 -7.47 12.92 -3.85
N ALA A 53 -6.66 12.29 -4.70
CA ALA A 53 -6.30 12.81 -6.02
C ALA A 53 -7.42 12.66 -7.09
N GLY A 54 -8.56 12.06 -6.74
CA GLY A 54 -9.68 11.85 -7.67
C GLY A 54 -9.45 10.73 -8.69
N LEU A 55 -8.45 9.89 -8.47
CA LEU A 55 -8.19 8.71 -9.30
C LEU A 55 -9.03 7.52 -8.81
N ARG A 56 -9.22 6.52 -9.68
CA ARG A 56 -9.86 5.25 -9.30
C ARG A 56 -8.97 4.53 -8.29
N ALA A 57 -9.31 4.64 -7.02
CA ALA A 57 -8.61 3.99 -5.92
C ALA A 57 -9.32 2.68 -5.53
N VAL A 58 -8.52 1.70 -5.14
CA VAL A 58 -9.00 0.41 -4.62
C VAL A 58 -9.89 0.62 -3.40
N GLN A 59 -11.02 -0.07 -3.33
CA GLN A 59 -11.80 -0.16 -2.09
C GLN A 59 -10.96 -0.84 -1.02
N GLN A 60 -10.85 -0.23 0.16
CA GLN A 60 -10.00 -0.72 1.23
C GLN A 60 -10.47 -0.27 2.61
N GLU A 61 -10.17 -1.09 3.63
CA GLU A 61 -10.40 -0.75 5.03
C GLU A 61 -9.40 -1.45 5.96
N LEU A 62 -9.16 -0.85 7.14
CA LEU A 62 -8.28 -1.39 8.17
C LEU A 62 -9.09 -2.02 9.29
N PHE A 63 -8.79 -3.27 9.62
CA PHE A 63 -9.46 -4.01 10.68
C PHE A 63 -8.45 -4.38 11.76
N GLY A 64 -8.70 -3.94 13.00
CA GLY A 64 -7.91 -4.33 14.18
C GLY A 64 -8.35 -5.69 14.74
N GLU A 65 -7.72 -6.13 15.83
CA GLU A 65 -8.05 -7.38 16.51
C GLU A 65 -9.53 -7.50 16.89
N GLY A 66 -10.10 -8.71 16.79
CA GLY A 66 -11.50 -8.99 17.11
C GLY A 66 -12.53 -8.43 16.11
N LYS A 67 -12.11 -7.88 14.96
CA LYS A 67 -12.99 -7.24 13.96
C LYS A 67 -13.41 -8.14 12.80
N ILE A 68 -13.33 -9.47 12.93
CA ILE A 68 -13.71 -10.40 11.84
C ILE A 68 -15.15 -10.18 11.33
N GLY A 69 -16.09 -9.79 12.19
CA GLY A 69 -17.45 -9.47 11.77
C GLY A 69 -17.57 -8.20 10.92
N GLU A 70 -16.65 -7.23 11.09
CA GLU A 70 -16.55 -6.05 10.22
C GLU A 70 -15.90 -6.41 8.88
N VAL A 71 -14.86 -7.24 8.90
CA VAL A 71 -14.24 -7.79 7.69
C VAL A 71 -15.27 -8.50 6.80
N LYS A 72 -16.08 -9.39 7.37
CA LYS A 72 -17.13 -10.11 6.62
C LYS A 72 -18.16 -9.16 6.00
N ARG A 73 -18.51 -8.05 6.68
CA ARG A 73 -19.41 -7.02 6.12
C ARG A 73 -18.76 -6.25 4.96
N PHE A 74 -17.47 -5.93 5.06
CA PHE A 74 -16.74 -5.32 3.96
C PHE A 74 -16.72 -6.25 2.73
N VAL A 75 -16.41 -7.54 2.95
CA VAL A 75 -16.38 -8.56 1.89
C VAL A 75 -17.73 -8.73 1.21
N GLU A 76 -18.84 -8.66 1.97
CA GLU A 76 -20.19 -8.67 1.39
C GLU A 76 -20.39 -7.54 0.38
N GLY A 77 -19.84 -6.34 0.65
CA GLY A 77 -19.87 -5.21 -0.26
C GLY A 77 -18.98 -5.37 -1.51
N CYS A 78 -18.07 -6.34 -1.52
CA CYS A 78 -17.21 -6.66 -2.66
C CYS A 78 -17.77 -7.78 -3.56
N LYS A 79 -18.91 -8.38 -3.20
CA LYS A 79 -19.54 -9.42 -4.02
C LYS A 79 -20.11 -8.85 -5.32
N ASP A 80 -19.96 -9.59 -6.40
CA ASP A 80 -20.61 -9.31 -7.68
C ASP A 80 -22.10 -9.74 -7.68
N GLU A 81 -22.77 -9.59 -8.81
CA GLU A 81 -24.20 -9.94 -8.97
C GLU A 81 -24.47 -11.44 -8.77
N GLU A 82 -23.46 -12.28 -8.95
CA GLU A 82 -23.53 -13.73 -8.76
C GLU A 82 -23.18 -14.15 -7.32
N GLY A 83 -22.79 -13.19 -6.48
CA GLY A 83 -22.39 -13.42 -5.10
C GLY A 83 -20.92 -13.85 -4.94
N ASN A 84 -20.15 -13.86 -6.03
CA ASN A 84 -18.73 -14.17 -5.99
C ASN A 84 -17.92 -12.96 -5.56
N PHE A 85 -16.81 -13.17 -4.87
CA PHE A 85 -15.88 -12.10 -4.53
C PHE A 85 -14.45 -12.58 -4.60
N ARG A 86 -13.55 -11.63 -4.66
CA ARG A 86 -12.13 -11.86 -4.42
C ARG A 86 -11.55 -10.65 -3.72
N VAL A 87 -10.85 -10.87 -2.62
CA VAL A 87 -10.25 -9.81 -1.81
C VAL A 87 -8.79 -10.12 -1.51
N VAL A 88 -8.03 -9.07 -1.21
CA VAL A 88 -6.63 -9.15 -0.81
C VAL A 88 -6.53 -8.78 0.66
N LEU A 89 -5.95 -9.66 1.48
CA LEU A 89 -5.62 -9.40 2.87
C LEU A 89 -4.11 -9.25 3.02
N LYS A 90 -3.66 -8.18 3.68
CA LYS A 90 -2.22 -7.94 3.89
C LYS A 90 -1.92 -7.05 5.10
N PRO A 91 -0.71 -7.14 5.70
CA PRO A 91 -0.23 -6.17 6.66
C PRO A 91 -0.09 -4.77 6.05
N VAL A 92 -0.34 -3.74 6.87
CA VAL A 92 -0.20 -2.33 6.48
C VAL A 92 1.24 -1.98 6.12
N ALA A 93 2.18 -2.39 6.97
CA ALA A 93 3.61 -2.19 6.81
C ALA A 93 4.28 -3.55 6.55
N SER A 94 4.51 -3.88 5.28
CA SER A 94 5.35 -5.02 4.88
C SER A 94 6.16 -4.65 3.65
N ALA A 95 7.34 -5.24 3.54
CA ALA A 95 8.23 -5.16 2.39
C ALA A 95 8.20 -6.51 1.65
N GLY A 96 8.18 -6.49 0.31
CA GLY A 96 8.39 -7.67 -0.53
C GLY A 96 7.38 -8.81 -0.36
N SER A 97 6.13 -8.62 -0.82
CA SER A 97 5.05 -9.63 -0.96
C SER A 97 4.75 -10.59 0.21
N GLU A 98 5.48 -10.53 1.33
CA GLU A 98 5.23 -11.34 2.50
C GLU A 98 3.92 -10.93 3.19
N GLY A 99 3.13 -11.94 3.55
CA GLY A 99 1.84 -11.77 4.20
C GLY A 99 0.73 -11.25 3.29
N VAL A 100 0.84 -11.39 1.97
CA VAL A 100 -0.25 -11.04 1.05
C VAL A 100 -1.04 -12.29 0.68
N TYR A 101 -2.32 -12.32 1.02
CA TYR A 101 -3.22 -13.43 0.77
C TYR A 101 -4.38 -13.02 -0.13
N PHE A 102 -4.83 -13.94 -0.97
CA PHE A 102 -6.00 -13.78 -1.81
C PHE A 102 -7.09 -14.71 -1.29
N ALA A 103 -8.25 -14.14 -0.92
CA ALA A 103 -9.39 -14.92 -0.45
C ALA A 103 -10.56 -14.80 -1.42
N SER A 104 -11.21 -15.93 -1.69
CA SER A 104 -12.40 -16.02 -2.56
C SER A 104 -13.58 -16.71 -1.86
N ASN A 105 -13.44 -17.04 -0.57
CA ASN A 105 -14.52 -17.55 0.28
C ASN A 105 -14.34 -17.08 1.73
N GLU A 106 -15.39 -17.20 2.55
CA GLU A 106 -15.40 -16.67 3.92
C GLU A 106 -14.42 -17.38 4.87
N GLU A 107 -14.18 -18.68 4.65
CA GLU A 107 -13.24 -19.47 5.46
C GLU A 107 -11.80 -18.99 5.24
N GLU A 108 -11.42 -18.75 3.99
CA GLU A 108 -10.14 -18.14 3.63
C GLU A 108 -9.99 -16.73 4.22
N VAL A 109 -11.02 -15.89 4.13
CA VAL A 109 -11.00 -14.54 4.71
C VAL A 109 -10.70 -14.61 6.21
N GLU A 110 -11.41 -15.47 6.94
CA GLU A 110 -11.24 -15.63 8.39
C GLU A 110 -9.89 -16.24 8.75
N GLY A 111 -9.45 -17.26 8.02
CA GLY A 111 -8.14 -17.88 8.19
C GLY A 111 -7.00 -16.89 8.02
N TYR A 112 -6.94 -16.19 6.88
CA TYR A 112 -5.88 -15.24 6.59
C TYR A 112 -5.93 -13.99 7.48
N TYR A 113 -7.11 -13.52 7.85
CA TYR A 113 -7.24 -12.44 8.82
C TYR A 113 -6.60 -12.82 10.16
N ASN A 114 -6.93 -14.01 10.68
CA ASN A 114 -6.38 -14.51 11.94
C ASN A 114 -4.87 -14.77 11.84
N GLU A 115 -4.39 -15.26 10.69
CA GLU A 115 -2.96 -15.45 10.45
C GLU A 115 -2.21 -14.12 10.50
N ILE A 116 -2.69 -13.09 9.80
CA ILE A 116 -2.02 -11.80 9.72
C ILE A 116 -2.04 -11.09 11.07
N ILE A 117 -3.19 -10.98 11.74
CA ILE A 117 -3.32 -10.19 12.98
C ILE A 117 -2.49 -10.78 14.13
N ASN A 118 -2.27 -12.10 14.13
CA ASN A 118 -1.44 -12.79 15.13
C ASN A 118 0.03 -12.93 14.72
N SER A 119 0.42 -12.43 13.54
CA SER A 119 1.78 -12.50 13.04
C SER A 119 2.62 -11.28 13.45
N THR A 120 3.92 -11.52 13.61
CA THR A 120 4.93 -10.50 13.83
C THR A 120 5.50 -10.05 12.49
N ASN A 121 5.63 -8.74 12.28
CA ASN A 121 6.25 -8.20 11.07
C ASN A 121 7.78 -8.39 11.05
N VAL A 122 8.41 -8.06 9.92
CA VAL A 122 9.86 -8.17 9.72
C VAL A 122 10.72 -7.36 10.70
N PHE A 123 10.11 -6.45 11.47
CA PHE A 123 10.77 -5.64 12.49
C PHE A 123 10.53 -6.15 13.93
N GLY A 124 9.88 -7.31 14.10
CA GLY A 124 9.64 -7.90 15.42
C GLY A 124 8.41 -7.34 16.15
N HIS A 125 7.56 -6.55 15.49
CA HIS A 125 6.33 -6.02 16.09
C HIS A 125 5.11 -6.82 15.66
N LEU A 126 4.19 -7.09 16.58
CA LEU A 126 2.90 -7.70 16.27
C LEU A 126 2.10 -6.80 15.33
N ASN A 127 1.43 -7.39 14.34
CA ASN A 127 0.49 -6.67 13.50
C ASN A 127 -0.71 -6.19 14.33
N THR A 128 -0.98 -4.89 14.30
CA THR A 128 -2.12 -4.29 15.01
C THR A 128 -3.38 -4.19 14.15
N SER A 129 -3.24 -4.42 12.84
CA SER A 129 -4.33 -4.34 11.88
C SER A 129 -4.05 -5.15 10.62
N VAL A 130 -5.13 -5.56 9.96
CA VAL A 130 -5.14 -6.17 8.64
C VAL A 130 -5.77 -5.18 7.66
N LEU A 131 -5.09 -4.91 6.55
CA LEU A 131 -5.64 -4.18 5.43
C LEU A 131 -6.36 -5.17 4.52
N VAL A 132 -7.65 -4.94 4.29
CA VAL A 132 -8.46 -5.72 3.34
C VAL A 132 -8.78 -4.81 2.16
N GLN A 133 -8.59 -5.32 0.94
CA GLN A 133 -8.83 -4.58 -0.30
C GLN A 133 -9.66 -5.42 -1.27
N GLU A 134 -10.48 -4.78 -2.10
CA GLU A 134 -11.04 -5.46 -3.27
C GLU A 134 -9.92 -5.95 -4.19
N PHE A 135 -10.16 -7.06 -4.89
CA PHE A 135 -9.22 -7.53 -5.90
C PHE A 135 -9.40 -6.75 -7.22
N LEU A 136 -8.33 -6.11 -7.67
CA LEU A 136 -8.31 -5.43 -8.98
C LEU A 136 -7.92 -6.43 -10.08
N ALA A 137 -8.91 -6.92 -10.82
CA ALA A 137 -8.68 -7.77 -11.97
C ALA A 137 -8.25 -6.95 -13.20
N GLY A 138 -7.22 -7.41 -13.91
CA GLY A 138 -6.79 -6.81 -15.17
C GLY A 138 -5.31 -6.96 -15.45
N LYS A 139 -4.83 -6.19 -16.43
CA LYS A 139 -3.40 -6.09 -16.73
C LYS A 139 -2.73 -5.19 -15.71
N GLU A 140 -1.60 -5.65 -15.20
CA GLU A 140 -0.76 -4.89 -14.30
C GLU A 140 0.42 -4.26 -15.07
N TYR A 141 0.67 -2.99 -14.80
CA TYR A 141 1.80 -2.25 -15.34
C TYR A 141 2.58 -1.59 -14.21
N VAL A 142 3.91 -1.65 -14.29
CA VAL A 142 4.81 -0.85 -13.46
C VAL A 142 5.36 0.29 -14.31
N VAL A 143 5.22 1.52 -13.81
CA VAL A 143 5.63 2.74 -14.50
C VAL A 143 6.70 3.44 -13.68
N ASP A 144 7.94 3.42 -14.17
CA ASP A 144 9.05 4.13 -13.55
C ASP A 144 9.05 5.58 -14.00
N SER A 145 9.01 6.52 -13.05
CA SER A 145 9.01 7.96 -13.36
C SER A 145 9.90 8.75 -12.41
N VAL A 146 10.45 9.85 -12.91
CA VAL A 146 11.14 10.87 -12.10
C VAL A 146 10.30 12.14 -12.10
N SER A 147 10.15 12.74 -10.93
CA SER A 147 9.30 13.92 -10.74
C SER A 147 10.10 15.07 -10.14
N VAL A 148 9.97 16.26 -10.71
CA VAL A 148 10.56 17.50 -10.18
C VAL A 148 9.53 18.60 -10.32
N GLU A 149 9.21 19.29 -9.22
CA GLU A 149 8.26 20.42 -9.20
C GLU A 149 6.89 20.10 -9.85
N GLY A 150 6.38 18.89 -9.59
CA GLY A 150 5.10 18.42 -10.14
C GLY A 150 5.14 18.01 -11.62
N ILE A 151 6.30 18.09 -12.28
CA ILE A 151 6.50 17.62 -13.65
C ILE A 151 7.04 16.20 -13.60
N HIS A 152 6.29 15.27 -14.18
CA HIS A 152 6.63 13.84 -14.23
C HIS A 152 7.23 13.46 -15.59
N LYS A 153 8.35 12.74 -15.58
CA LYS A 153 8.94 12.13 -16.77
C LYS A 153 8.95 10.61 -16.61
N THR A 154 8.23 9.92 -17.47
CA THR A 154 8.24 8.46 -17.54
C THR A 154 9.54 7.97 -18.17
N VAL A 155 10.20 7.03 -17.48
CA VAL A 155 11.47 6.43 -17.87
C VAL A 155 11.24 5.07 -18.51
N ALA A 156 10.37 4.25 -17.91
CA ALA A 156 10.07 2.92 -18.39
C ALA A 156 8.62 2.51 -18.04
N ILE A 157 8.07 1.59 -18.84
CA ILE A 157 6.79 0.94 -18.60
C ILE A 157 6.97 -0.56 -18.80
N TRP A 158 6.58 -1.34 -17.81
CA TRP A 158 6.69 -2.80 -17.81
C TRP A 158 5.31 -3.42 -17.66
N GLU A 159 4.94 -4.35 -18.54
CA GLU A 159 3.80 -5.24 -18.30
C GLU A 159 4.25 -6.34 -17.34
N VAL A 160 3.57 -6.45 -16.19
CA VAL A 160 3.89 -7.47 -15.20
C VAL A 160 3.07 -8.73 -15.49
N ARG A 161 3.75 -9.88 -15.47
CA ARG A 161 3.11 -11.19 -15.54
C ARG A 161 3.39 -11.94 -14.26
N ILE A 162 2.40 -12.00 -13.38
CA ILE A 162 2.49 -12.72 -12.12
C ILE A 162 1.90 -14.12 -12.31
N SER A 163 2.76 -15.13 -12.34
CA SER A 163 2.36 -16.54 -12.53
C SER A 163 1.67 -17.16 -11.30
N SER A 164 1.77 -16.51 -10.13
CA SER A 164 1.19 -16.97 -8.86
C SER A 164 -0.18 -16.38 -8.53
N VAL A 165 -0.73 -15.52 -9.38
CA VAL A 165 -2.13 -15.06 -9.25
C VAL A 165 -3.00 -16.09 -9.97
N PRO A 166 -3.92 -16.80 -9.27
CA PRO A 166 -4.79 -17.77 -9.91
C PRO A 166 -5.52 -17.14 -11.10
N PRO A 167 -5.56 -17.84 -12.26
CA PRO A 167 -6.27 -17.36 -13.44
C PRO A 167 -7.76 -17.15 -13.12
N GLN A 168 -8.40 -16.35 -13.98
CA GLN A 168 -9.84 -16.05 -13.92
C GLN A 168 -10.68 -17.32 -14.10
#